data_AF-A0A1Y4UET6-F1
#
_entry.id   AF-A0A1Y4UET6-F1
#
_cell.length_a   1.000
_cell.length_b   1.000
_cell.length_c   1.000
_cell.angle_alpha   90.00
_cell.angle_beta   90.00
_cell.angle_gamma   90.00
#
_symmetry.space_group_name_H-M   'P 1'
#
loop_
_entity.id
_entity.type
_entity.pdbx_description
1 polymer ?
#
loop_
_entity_poly.entity_id
_entity_poly.type
_entity_poly.pdbx_seq_one_letter_code
_entity_poly.pdbx_strand_id
1 'polypeptide(L)'
;MANYRLKRDNVERVTDKEYTRDKLISEGFYLLDENIKNDCEETEKLPSTNLENEEIEKIPPKILENEELEKLTVTELKEYAKLHNIDLGENTKKADILQILTSRKW
;
A
#
# COMPACT_ATOMS: atom_id res chain seq x y z
N MET A 1 22.38 17.97 -12.63
CA MET A 1 22.16 17.59 -11.22
C MET A 1 20.67 17.57 -10.98
N ALA A 2 20.13 16.45 -10.52
CA ALA A 2 18.76 16.39 -10.06
C ALA A 2 18.70 17.06 -8.68
N ASN A 3 17.75 17.99 -8.49
CA ASN A 3 17.50 18.61 -7.19
C ASN A 3 16.23 17.98 -6.63
N TYR A 4 16.29 17.40 -5.45
CA TYR A 4 15.16 16.85 -4.72
C TYR A 4 14.48 17.97 -3.93
N ARG A 5 13.19 18.18 -4.16
CA ARG A 5 12.36 19.12 -3.40
C ARG A 5 11.56 18.30 -2.39
N LEU A 6 11.65 18.65 -1.11
CA LEU A 6 11.00 17.95 -0.02
C LEU A 6 10.13 18.92 0.78
N LYS A 7 9.00 18.46 1.29
CA LYS A 7 8.09 19.28 2.09
C LYS A 7 7.64 18.57 3.36
N ARG A 8 7.46 19.34 4.43
CA ARG A 8 6.87 18.90 5.69
C ARG A 8 6.06 20.05 6.27
N ASP A 9 4.76 19.86 6.43
CA ASP A 9 3.81 20.91 6.82
C ASP A 9 3.97 22.16 5.93
N ASN A 10 4.52 23.25 6.50
CA ASN A 10 4.76 24.53 5.85
C ASN A 10 6.25 24.79 5.54
N VAL A 11 7.11 23.79 5.68
CA VAL A 11 8.55 23.90 5.45
C VAL A 11 8.94 23.13 4.19
N GLU A 12 9.60 23.81 3.26
CA GLU A 12 10.15 23.22 2.04
C GLU A 12 11.68 23.23 2.10
N ARG A 13 12.30 22.12 1.66
CA ARG A 13 13.75 21.94 1.59
C ARG A 13 14.12 21.45 0.21
N VAL A 14 15.24 21.95 -0.31
CA VAL A 14 15.78 21.52 -1.61
C VAL A 14 17.20 21.02 -1.38
N THR A 15 17.50 19.83 -1.89
CA THR A 15 18.83 19.20 -1.79
C THR A 15 19.19 18.51 -3.09
N ASP A 16 20.45 18.58 -3.49
CA ASP A 16 21.03 17.88 -4.64
C ASP A 16 21.62 16.51 -4.27
N LYS A 17 21.74 16.23 -2.96
CA LYS A 17 22.33 15.00 -2.42
C LYS A 17 21.27 14.00 -1.99
N GLU A 18 21.40 12.77 -2.47
CA GLU A 18 20.54 11.63 -2.12
C GLU A 18 20.60 11.31 -0.62
N TYR A 19 21.79 11.27 -0.02
CA TYR A 19 21.91 11.04 1.43
C TYR A 19 21.15 12.07 2.28
N THR A 20 21.15 13.33 1.86
CA THR A 20 20.40 14.39 2.54
C THR A 20 18.90 14.24 2.31
N ARG A 21 18.49 13.80 1.12
CA ARG A 21 17.09 13.48 0.81
C ARG A 21 16.58 12.39 1.75
N ASP A 22 17.28 11.26 1.86
CA ASP A 22 16.82 10.12 2.68
C ASP A 22 16.77 10.44 4.16
N LYS A 23 17.74 11.25 4.63
CA LYS A 23 17.70 11.79 5.99
C LYS A 23 16.47 12.67 6.22
N LEU A 24 16.15 13.57 5.30
CA LEU A 24 14.96 14.42 5.40
C LEU A 24 13.68 13.59 5.31
N ILE A 25 13.64 12.53 4.51
CA ILE A 25 12.52 11.58 4.46
C ILE A 25 12.35 10.89 5.81
N SER A 26 13.44 10.43 6.42
CA SER A 26 13.44 9.84 7.77
C SER A 26 13.00 10.84 8.85
N GLU A 27 13.26 12.13 8.66
CA GLU A 27 12.79 13.23 9.52
C GLU A 27 11.31 13.60 9.28
N GLY A 28 10.63 12.94 8.34
CA GLY A 28 9.21 13.12 8.03
C GLY A 28 8.91 14.11 6.91
N PHE A 29 9.88 14.44 6.05
CA PHE A 29 9.61 15.19 4.82
C PHE A 29 9.18 14.23 3.69
N TYR A 30 8.26 14.66 2.84
CA TYR A 30 7.88 13.92 1.63
C TYR A 30 8.50 14.54 0.39
N LEU A 31 8.89 13.69 -0.56
CA LEU A 31 9.45 14.11 -1.83
C LEU A 31 8.35 14.70 -2.73
N LEU A 32 8.55 15.94 -3.19
CA LEU A 32 7.73 16.59 -4.20
C LEU A 32 8.35 16.30 -5.56
N ASP A 33 7.87 15.26 -6.23
CA ASP A 33 8.21 15.02 -7.63
C ASP A 33 7.56 16.10 -8.50
N GLU A 34 8.35 16.84 -9.27
CA GLU A 34 7.87 17.93 -10.14
C GLU A 34 7.10 17.42 -11.39
N ASN A 35 6.58 16.20 -11.37
CA ASN A 35 5.86 15.58 -12.50
C ASN A 35 4.34 15.50 -12.28
N ILE A 36 3.76 16.47 -11.58
CA ILE A 36 2.30 16.61 -11.47
C ILE A 36 1.80 17.38 -12.69
N LYS A 37 1.48 16.66 -13.78
CA LYS A 37 0.42 17.12 -14.67
C LYS A 37 -0.89 17.02 -13.89
N ASN A 38 -1.45 18.19 -13.64
CA ASN A 38 -2.79 18.46 -13.12
C ASN A 38 -3.84 17.47 -13.64
N ASP A 39 -4.54 16.81 -12.73
CA ASP A 39 -6.00 16.72 -12.75
C ASP A 39 -6.44 16.37 -11.31
N CYS A 40 -6.76 17.42 -10.55
CA CYS A 40 -7.24 17.36 -9.18
C CYS A 40 -8.68 17.91 -9.17
N GLU A 41 -9.67 17.03 -9.07
CA GLU A 41 -10.92 17.37 -8.40
C GLU A 41 -10.81 16.92 -6.94
N GLU A 42 -10.74 17.94 -6.09
CA GLU A 42 -11.39 18.03 -4.78
C GLU A 42 -11.79 16.72 -4.12
N THR A 43 -11.05 16.31 -3.09
CA THR A 43 -11.68 15.82 -1.85
C THR A 43 -10.73 15.93 -0.68
N GLU A 44 -11.34 16.31 0.43
CA GLU A 44 -10.73 16.78 1.65
C GLU A 44 -9.98 15.68 2.42
N LYS A 45 -8.83 16.07 2.96
CA LYS A 45 -8.19 15.59 4.21
C LYS A 45 -7.63 14.17 4.27
N LEU A 46 -6.30 14.17 4.10
CA LEU A 46 -5.24 13.44 4.84
C LEU A 46 -5.16 11.91 4.69
N PRO A 47 -4.18 11.43 3.89
CA PRO A 47 -3.86 10.02 3.73
C PRO A 47 -3.01 9.52 4.89
N SER A 48 -3.46 8.47 5.57
CA SER A 48 -2.57 7.60 6.34
C SER A 48 -2.21 6.41 5.45
N THR A 49 -1.26 6.61 4.54
CA THR A 49 -0.56 5.52 3.85
C THR A 49 0.92 5.68 4.16
N ASN A 50 1.31 5.08 5.29
CA ASN A 50 2.70 4.79 5.57
C ASN A 50 3.16 3.61 4.71
N LEU A 51 4.44 3.69 4.37
CA LEU A 51 5.34 2.63 3.94
C LEU A 51 5.25 2.20 2.47
N GLU A 52 6.10 2.87 1.68
CA GLU A 52 7.31 2.27 1.12
C GLU A 52 7.28 0.75 0.97
N ASN A 53 7.42 0.27 -0.27
CA ASN A 53 8.55 -0.59 -0.55
C ASN A 53 8.92 -0.50 -2.02
N GLU A 54 10.20 -0.19 -2.21
CA GLU A 54 10.96 -0.25 -3.45
C GLU A 54 10.79 -1.57 -4.19
N GLU A 55 11.01 -1.45 -5.49
CA GLU A 55 11.12 -2.49 -6.48
C GLU A 55 12.03 -3.66 -6.05
N ILE A 56 11.47 -4.86 -6.19
CA ILE A 56 12.12 -6.08 -6.70
C ILE A 56 13.26 -6.65 -5.83
N GLU A 57 12.89 -7.57 -4.93
CA GLU A 57 13.61 -8.85 -4.83
C GLU A 57 12.63 -10.01 -4.67
N LYS A 58 12.93 -11.12 -5.33
CA LYS A 58 12.21 -12.39 -5.31
C LYS A 58 11.91 -12.82 -3.87
N ILE A 59 10.69 -12.61 -3.40
CA ILE A 59 10.23 -13.22 -2.15
C ILE A 59 9.98 -14.71 -2.46
N PRO A 60 10.67 -15.65 -1.79
CA PRO A 60 10.40 -17.08 -1.96
C PRO A 60 8.94 -17.38 -1.57
N PRO A 61 8.26 -18.29 -2.27
CA PRO A 61 6.83 -18.52 -2.12
C PRO A 61 6.61 -19.39 -0.88
N LYS A 62 6.54 -18.77 0.31
CA LYS A 62 6.01 -19.46 1.49
C LYS A 62 5.81 -18.49 2.64
N ILE A 63 4.57 -18.47 3.13
CA ILE A 63 4.12 -17.91 4.41
C ILE A 63 3.68 -16.44 4.35
N LEU A 64 2.62 -16.16 3.58
CA LEU A 64 1.85 -14.92 3.75
C LEU A 64 0.34 -15.14 3.48
N GLU A 65 -0.22 -16.30 3.85
CA GLU A 65 -1.56 -16.67 3.34
C GLU A 65 -2.73 -16.31 4.27
N ASN A 66 -2.50 -15.73 5.46
CA ASN A 66 -3.61 -15.41 6.39
C ASN A 66 -3.74 -13.91 6.68
N GLU A 67 -2.63 -13.23 6.96
CA GLU A 67 -2.66 -11.83 7.42
C GLU A 67 -3.02 -10.84 6.31
N GLU A 68 -2.77 -11.19 5.05
CA GLU A 68 -3.19 -10.38 3.91
C GLU A 68 -4.69 -10.49 3.65
N LEU A 69 -5.27 -11.69 3.79
CA LEU A 69 -6.70 -11.90 3.62
C LEU A 69 -7.51 -11.07 4.64
N GLU A 70 -7.06 -10.98 5.89
CA GLU A 70 -7.75 -10.19 6.92
C GLU A 70 -7.80 -8.68 6.59
N LYS A 71 -6.81 -8.17 5.86
CA LYS A 71 -6.71 -6.77 5.42
C LYS A 71 -7.62 -6.47 4.22
N LEU A 72 -8.00 -7.48 3.44
CA LEU A 72 -8.90 -7.34 2.28
C LEU A 72 -10.35 -7.08 2.70
N THR A 73 -11.09 -6.37 1.85
CA THR A 73 -12.53 -6.12 2.01
C THR A 73 -13.36 -7.35 1.64
N VAL A 74 -14.64 -7.39 2.02
CA VAL A 74 -15.55 -8.50 1.68
C VAL A 74 -15.65 -8.70 0.16
N THR A 75 -15.58 -7.63 -0.61
CA THR A 75 -15.60 -7.68 -2.08
C THR A 75 -14.36 -8.37 -2.62
N GLU A 76 -13.18 -7.95 -2.16
CA GLU A 76 -11.90 -8.54 -2.57
C GLU A 76 -11.80 -10.02 -2.15
N LEU A 77 -12.29 -10.38 -0.96
CA LEU A 77 -12.34 -11.78 -0.53
C LEU A 77 -13.25 -12.65 -1.40
N LYS A 78 -14.36 -12.08 -1.91
CA LYS A 78 -15.23 -12.78 -2.86
C LYS A 78 -14.58 -12.93 -4.23
N GLU A 79 -13.85 -11.91 -4.69
CA GLU A 79 -13.08 -12.00 -5.93
C GLU A 79 -11.95 -13.02 -5.83
N TYR A 80 -11.23 -13.02 -4.71
CA TYR A 80 -10.21 -14.01 -4.40
C TYR A 80 -10.79 -15.43 -4.41
N ALA A 81 -11.92 -15.64 -3.76
CA ALA A 81 -12.61 -16.93 -3.79
C ALA A 81 -13.00 -17.34 -5.22
N LYS A 82 -13.52 -16.42 -6.04
CA LYS A 82 -13.84 -16.70 -7.45
C LYS A 82 -12.60 -17.08 -8.27
N LEU A 83 -11.50 -16.33 -8.13
CA LEU A 83 -10.24 -16.59 -8.82
C LEU A 83 -9.71 -17.99 -8.50
N HIS A 84 -9.82 -18.39 -7.23
CA HIS A 84 -9.37 -19.71 -6.75
C HIS A 84 -10.46 -20.80 -6.88
N ASN A 85 -11.60 -20.53 -7.53
CA ASN A 85 -12.74 -21.44 -7.67
C ASN A 85 -13.21 -22.03 -6.32
N ILE A 86 -13.20 -21.20 -5.29
CA ILE A 86 -13.66 -21.52 -3.93
C ILE A 86 -15.13 -21.14 -3.83
N ASP A 87 -15.95 -22.14 -3.52
CA ASP A 87 -17.37 -21.94 -3.24
C ASP A 87 -17.54 -21.35 -1.83
N LEU A 88 -18.06 -20.13 -1.77
CA LEU A 88 -18.36 -19.46 -0.51
C LEU A 88 -19.75 -19.85 0.05
N GLY A 89 -20.56 -20.59 -0.71
CA GLY A 89 -21.93 -20.95 -0.36
C GLY A 89 -22.79 -19.73 -0.01
N GLU A 90 -23.55 -19.82 1.08
CA GLU A 90 -24.37 -18.74 1.64
C GLU A 90 -23.57 -17.76 2.53
N ASN A 91 -22.25 -17.91 2.62
CA ASN A 91 -21.44 -17.10 3.51
C ASN A 91 -21.27 -15.68 2.94
N THR A 92 -21.97 -14.75 3.56
CA THR A 92 -21.94 -13.32 3.22
C THR A 92 -21.10 -12.50 4.19
N LYS A 93 -20.76 -13.08 5.34
CA LYS A 93 -19.98 -12.44 6.40
C LYS A 93 -18.48 -12.55 6.10
N LYS A 94 -17.75 -11.46 6.34
CA LYS A 94 -16.29 -11.40 6.18
C LYS A 94 -15.60 -12.52 6.94
N ALA A 95 -15.98 -12.73 8.20
CA ALA A 95 -15.37 -13.73 9.08
C ALA A 95 -15.55 -15.17 8.54
N ASP A 96 -16.74 -15.52 8.08
CA ASP A 96 -17.01 -16.85 7.51
C ASP A 96 -16.25 -17.05 6.19
N ILE A 97 -16.18 -16.03 5.32
CA ILE A 97 -15.39 -16.08 4.08
C ILE A 97 -13.90 -16.25 4.39
N LEU A 98 -13.37 -15.48 5.33
CA LEU A 98 -11.98 -15.60 5.78
C LEU A 98 -11.71 -16.98 6.37
N GLN A 99 -12.64 -17.52 7.15
CA GLN A 99 -12.48 -18.85 7.73
C GLN A 99 -12.42 -19.93 6.63
N ILE A 100 -13.21 -19.82 5.56
CA ILE A 100 -13.14 -20.77 4.44
C ILE A 100 -11.81 -20.66 3.70
N LEU A 101 -11.34 -19.42 3.48
CA LEU A 101 -10.09 -19.16 2.78
C LEU A 101 -8.85 -19.58 3.60
N THR A 102 -8.86 -19.33 4.92
CA THR A 102 -7.72 -19.61 5.83
C THR A 102 -7.74 -21.03 6.41
N SER A 103 -8.92 -21.64 6.59
CA SER A 103 -9.04 -23.01 7.10
C SER A 103 -8.62 -24.04 6.05
N ARG A 104 -8.56 -23.67 4.77
CA ARG A 104 -8.15 -24.55 3.68
C ARG A 104 -6.62 -24.50 3.54
N LYS A 105 -5.93 -25.31 4.36
CA LYS A 105 -4.51 -25.60 4.12
C LYS A 105 -4.36 -26.28 2.75
N TRP A 106 -3.64 -25.63 1.84
CA TRP A 106 -3.19 -26.20 0.57
C TRP A 106 -1.97 -27.11 0.76
#